data_AF-A0A4Q1KRA9-F1
#
_entry.id   AF-A0A4Q1KRA9-F1
#
_cell.length_a   1.000
_cell.length_b   1.000
_cell.length_c   1.000
_cell.angle_alpha   90.00
_cell.angle_beta   90.00
_cell.angle_gamma   90.00
#
_symmetry.space_group_name_H-M   'P 1'
#
loop_
_entity.id
_entity.type
_entity.pdbx_description
1 polymer ?
#
loop_
_entity_poly.entity_id
_entity_poly.type
_entity_poly.pdbx_seq_one_letter_code
_entity_poly.pdbx_strand_id
1 'polypeptide(L)' 'MSVIYILITISIIVAVFFLYAFIKAVRSGQYDDDYTPSVRMLFDDELKIKTNKKPIQTIKEKQV' A
#
# COMPACT_ATOMS: atom_id res chain seq x y z
N MET A 1 -37.98 -27.33 -25.02
CA MET A 1 -37.32 -27.60 -23.72
C MET A 1 -35.80 -27.73 -23.80
N SER A 2 -35.14 -27.21 -24.85
CA SER A 2 -33.67 -27.20 -24.97
C SER A 2 -33.04 -25.85 -24.59
N VAL A 3 -33.82 -24.76 -24.72
CA VAL A 3 -33.39 -23.39 -24.43
C VAL A 3 -32.89 -23.22 -22.99
N ILE A 4 -33.45 -23.99 -22.04
CA ILE A 4 -33.04 -23.95 -20.63
C ILE A 4 -31.57 -24.35 -20.44
N TYR A 5 -31.06 -25.31 -21.22
CA TYR A 5 -29.67 -25.75 -21.12
C TYR A 5 -28.71 -24.64 -21.57
N ILE A 6 -29.05 -23.94 -22.66
CA ILE A 6 -28.27 -22.81 -23.17
C ILE A 6 -28.24 -21.66 -22.15
N LEU A 7 -29.40 -21.34 -21.55
CA LEU A 7 -29.50 -20.27 -20.55
C LEU A 7 -28.68 -20.58 -19.29
N ILE A 8 -28.74 -21.82 -18.81
CA ILE A 8 -27.97 -22.26 -17.63
C ILE A 8 -26.47 -22.15 -17.92
N THR A 9 -26.00 -22.63 -19.08
CA THR A 9 -24.58 -22.56 -19.44
C THR A 9 -24.08 -21.12 -19.52
N ILE A 10 -24.81 -20.24 -20.19
CA ILE A 10 -24.43 -18.82 -20.31
C ILE A 10 -24.40 -18.14 -18.93
N SER A 11 -25.41 -18.41 -18.09
CA SER A 11 -25.48 -17.86 -16.73
C SER A 11 -24.26 -18.26 -15.88
N ILE A 12 -23.88 -19.55 -15.91
CA ILE A 12 -22.73 -20.05 -15.16
C ILE A 12 -21.43 -19.42 -15.67
N ILE A 13 -21.25 -19.30 -16.99
CA ILE A 13 -20.05 -18.67 -17.58
C ILE A 13 -19.91 -17.23 -17.10
N VAL A 14 -21.01 -16.46 -17.15
CA VAL A 14 -21.02 -15.07 -16.70
C VAL A 14 -20.72 -14.97 -15.20
N ALA A 15 -21.31 -15.84 -14.37
CA ALA A 15 -21.05 -15.86 -12.94
C ALA A 15 -19.58 -16.15 -12.60
N VAL A 16 -18.97 -17.16 -13.24
CA VAL A 16 -17.55 -17.49 -13.06
C VAL A 16 -16.64 -16.37 -13.55
N PHE A 17 -16.97 -15.74 -14.67
CA PHE A 17 -16.22 -14.60 -15.20
C PHE A 17 -16.19 -13.44 -14.20
N PHE A 18 -17.35 -13.04 -13.67
CA PHE A 18 -17.44 -11.97 -12.68
C PHE A 18 -16.73 -12.32 -11.38
N LEU A 19 -16.86 -13.57 -10.90
CA LEU A 19 -16.16 -14.02 -9.71
C LEU A 19 -14.64 -13.98 -9.89
N TYR A 20 -14.12 -14.42 -11.04
CA TYR A 20 -12.70 -14.36 -11.36
C TYR A 20 -12.20 -12.91 -11.41
N ALA A 21 -12.93 -12.02 -12.09
CA ALA A 21 -12.61 -10.60 -12.15
C ALA A 21 -12.61 -9.94 -10.76
N PHE A 22 -13.60 -10.27 -9.92
CA PHE A 22 -13.70 -9.81 -8.55
C PHE A 22 -12.49 -10.24 -7.71
N ILE A 23 -12.14 -11.53 -7.74
CA ILE A 23 -10.97 -12.04 -7.01
C ILE A 23 -9.69 -11.38 -7.50
N LYS A 24 -9.52 -11.20 -8.82
CA LYS A 24 -8.35 -10.51 -9.39
C LYS A 24 -8.28 -9.06 -8.92
N ALA A 25 -9.40 -8.34 -8.89
CA ALA A 25 -9.45 -6.95 -8.43
C ALA A 25 -9.08 -6.84 -6.93
N VAL A 26 -9.65 -7.69 -6.08
CA VAL A 26 -9.34 -7.72 -4.64
C VAL A 26 -7.87 -8.08 -4.38
N ARG A 27 -7.30 -8.99 -5.17
CA ARG A 27 -5.89 -9.40 -5.04
C ARG A 27 -4.90 -8.45 -5.73
N SER A 28 -5.36 -7.42 -6.44
CA SER A 28 -4.52 -6.48 -7.21
C SER A 28 -3.63 -5.56 -6.35
N GLY A 29 -3.39 -5.89 -5.08
CA GLY A 29 -2.36 -5.25 -4.27
C GLY A 29 -2.67 -3.82 -3.84
N GLN A 30 -3.94 -3.40 -3.89
CA GLN A 30 -4.34 -2.07 -3.37
C GLN A 30 -4.21 -1.94 -1.84
N TYR A 31 -3.78 -3.01 -1.16
CA TYR A 31 -3.51 -3.08 0.28
C TYR A 31 -2.04 -2.83 0.63
N ASP A 32 -1.16 -2.57 -0.35
CA ASP A 32 0.25 -2.25 -0.08
C ASP A 32 0.44 -0.85 0.54
N ASP A 33 -0.63 -0.05 0.64
CA ASP A 33 -0.64 1.27 1.29
C ASP A 33 -1.37 1.24 2.66
N ASP A 34 -1.33 0.10 3.36
CA ASP A 34 -1.83 -0.04 4.75
C ASP A 34 -1.00 0.77 5.77
N TYR A 35 0.12 1.40 5.35
CA TYR A 35 0.90 2.33 6.15
C TYR A 35 0.63 3.78 5.73
N THR A 36 -0.40 4.35 6.35
CA THR A 36 -0.78 5.75 6.22
C THR A 36 0.44 6.69 6.28
N PRO A 37 0.60 7.63 5.32
CA PRO A 37 1.75 8.56 5.27
C PRO A 37 1.86 9.41 6.55
N SER A 38 0.74 9.64 7.24
CA SER A 38 0.65 10.34 8.53
C SER A 38 1.40 9.62 9.66
N VAL A 39 1.51 8.29 9.62
CA VAL A 39 2.20 7.49 10.65
C VAL A 39 3.70 7.47 10.40
N ARG A 40 4.12 7.37 9.12
CA ARG A 40 5.53 7.46 8.74
C ARG A 40 6.14 8.81 9.14
N MET A 41 5.38 9.90 8.93
CA MET A 41 5.85 11.25 9.26
C MET A 41 6.07 11.46 10.77
N LEU A 42 5.24 10.85 11.63
CA LEU A 42 5.41 10.95 13.09
C LEU A 42 6.62 10.15 13.63
N PHE A 43 6.99 9.04 12.98
CA PHE A 43 8.10 8.19 13.40
C PHE A 43 9.43 8.52 12.69
N ASP A 44 9.39 9.20 11.54
CA ASP A 44 10.58 9.71 10.84
C ASP A 44 11.28 10.81 11.65
N ASP A 45 10.53 11.60 12.44
CA ASP A 45 11.08 12.64 13.30
C ASP A 45 11.81 12.06 14.53
N GLU A 46 11.31 10.97 15.12
CA GLU A 46 11.97 10.31 16.27
C GLU A 46 13.29 9.62 15.89
N LEU A 47 13.38 9.04 14.69
CA LEU A 47 14.59 8.36 14.20
C LEU A 47 15.71 9.35 13.80
N LYS A 48 15.36 10.56 13.37
CA LYS A 48 16.33 11.63 13.09
C LYS A 48 16.97 12.19 14.35
N ILE A 49 16.26 12.22 15.48
CA ILE A 49 16.78 12.70 16.76
C ILE A 49 17.89 11.78 17.32
N LYS A 50 17.83 10.46 17.06
CA LYS A 50 18.88 9.53 17.54
C LYS A 50 20.17 9.57 16.73
N THR A 51 20.12 9.97 15.47
CA THR A 51 21.31 9.99 14.57
C THR A 51 22.03 11.36 14.60
N ASN A 52 21.37 12.42 15.08
CA ASN A 52 21.94 13.75 15.21
C ASN A 52 22.48 14.06 16.62
N LYS A 53 23.16 13.09 17.24
CA LYS A 53 24.21 13.39 18.24
C LYS A 53 25.56 13.41 17.53
N LYS A 54 25.76 14.38 16.63
CA LYS A 54 27.10 14.87 16.32
C LYS A 54 27.32 16.15 17.12
N PRO A 55 28.43 16.29 17.84
CA PRO A 55 28.63 17.36 18.80
C PRO A 55 28.65 18.72 18.10
N ILE A 56 27.84 19.62 18.64
CA ILE A 56 27.83 21.06 18.35
C ILE A 56 29.26 21.59 18.54
N GLN A 57 29.94 21.92 17.44
CA GLN A 57 31.18 22.69 17.47
C GLN A 57 30.82 24.17 17.47
N THR A 58 30.55 24.69 18.66
CA THR A 58 30.78 26.10 18.97
C THR A 58 32.18 26.21 19.57
N ILE A 59 32.87 27.31 19.25
CA ILE A 59 34.24 27.73 19.66
C ILE A 59 35.29 27.47 18.56
N LYS A 60 35.47 28.48 17.70
CA LYS A 60 36.76 29.18 17.50
C LYS A 60 36.52 30.47 16.74
N GLU A 61 36.15 31.50 17.48
CA GLU A 61 36.57 32.86 17.13
C GLU A 61 38.01 33.03 17.63
N LYS A 62 38.84 33.68 16.80
CA LYS A 62 40.16 34.29 17.09
C LYS A 62 41.44 33.52 16.67
N GLN A 63 42.25 34.27 15.90
CA GLN A 63 43.67 34.10 15.51
C GLN A 63 43.86 33.28 14.22
N VAL A 64 44.35 33.81 13.09
CA VAL A 64 45.31 34.89 12.78
C VAL A 64 44.95 35.50 11.42
#